data_AF-A0A1D2MN58-F1
#
_entry.id   AF-A0A1D2MN58-F1
#
_cell.length_a   1.000
_cell.length_b   1.000
_cell.length_c   1.000
_cell.angle_alpha   90.00
_cell.angle_beta   90.00
_cell.angle_gamma   90.00
#
_symmetry.space_group_name_H-M   'P 1'
#
loop_
_entity.id
_entity.type
_entity.pdbx_description
1 polymer ?
#
loop_
_entity_poly.entity_id
_entity_poly.type
_entity_poly.pdbx_seq_one_letter_code
_entity_poly.pdbx_strand_id
1 'polypeptide(L)'
;MTECPVLLITLLSSAGSQTSKGFILEYEARETTGSTKISPTSRQQITNADTGHIRYPGNGQNYTNSEVSTFIFTPRDNFYQAKKNTTVTFVEDWMDDVHCYDEIHVFHLVDSSAGGKFYDWASAVCPGTDMKVLSNHDDIIIAVFMTDEKNRTGFHLIHSRVHGRKC
;
A
#
# COMPACT_ATOMS: atom_id res chain seq x y z
N MET A 1 18.89 -9.03 10.55
CA MET A 1 18.57 -7.63 10.18
C MET A 1 17.52 -7.73 9.10
N THR A 2 16.33 -7.18 9.32
CA THR A 2 15.26 -7.17 8.32
C THR A 2 15.59 -6.09 7.30
N GLU A 3 15.93 -6.49 6.09
CA GLU A 3 16.10 -5.57 4.97
C GLU A 3 14.72 -5.07 4.56
N CYS A 4 14.55 -3.75 4.44
CA CYS A 4 13.31 -3.12 3.97
C CYS A 4 13.44 -2.86 2.47
N PRO A 5 12.81 -3.65 1.60
CA PRO A 5 13.04 -3.50 0.17
C PRO A 5 12.19 -2.43 -0.51
N VAL A 6 11.26 -1.83 0.24
CA VAL A 6 10.36 -0.80 -0.27
C VAL A 6 10.80 0.55 0.24
N LEU A 7 11.15 1.45 -0.68
CA LEU A 7 11.35 2.87 -0.39
C LEU A 7 10.12 3.65 -0.85
N LEU A 8 9.45 4.32 0.10
CA LEU A 8 8.33 5.19 -0.17
C LEU A 8 8.72 6.64 0.07
N ILE A 9 8.55 7.47 -0.95
CA ILE A 9 8.92 8.90 -0.91
C ILE A 9 7.66 9.72 -1.10
N THR A 10 7.40 10.62 -0.15
CA THR A 10 6.21 11.47 -0.15
C THR A 10 6.62 12.92 -0.04
N LEU A 11 6.14 13.73 -0.99
CA LEU A 11 6.26 15.18 -0.93
C LEU A 11 4.90 15.77 -0.55
N LEU A 12 4.84 16.42 0.60
CA LEU A 12 3.69 17.24 1.01
C LEU A 12 4.03 18.72 0.87
N SER A 13 3.12 19.49 0.30
CA SER A 13 3.26 20.95 0.18
C SER A 13 1.92 21.62 0.49
N SER A 14 1.95 22.84 1.03
CA SER A 14 0.76 23.63 1.35
C SER A 14 0.63 24.82 0.41
N ALA A 15 -0.60 25.32 0.24
CA ALA A 15 -0.95 26.40 -0.70
C ALA A 15 -0.24 27.76 -0.42
N GLY A 16 0.51 27.88 0.68
CA GLY A 16 1.27 29.09 1.05
C GLY A 16 2.77 29.00 0.84
N SER A 17 3.30 27.89 0.31
CA SER A 17 4.74 27.71 0.08
C SER A 17 5.24 28.60 -1.06
N GLN A 18 6.12 29.54 -0.73
CA GLN A 18 6.89 30.32 -1.70
C GLN A 18 7.67 29.40 -2.65
N THR A 19 7.87 29.87 -3.88
CA THR A 19 8.48 29.17 -5.02
C THR A 19 9.80 28.48 -4.65
N SER A 20 9.76 27.16 -4.46
CA SER A 20 10.94 26.30 -4.40
C SER A 20 11.20 25.67 -5.78
N LYS A 21 12.47 25.45 -6.13
CA LYS A 21 12.86 24.72 -7.35
C LYS A 21 12.58 23.21 -7.27
N GLY A 22 12.05 22.73 -6.14
CA GLY A 22 11.79 21.30 -5.91
C GLY A 22 13.03 20.57 -5.42
N PHE A 23 13.13 19.28 -5.74
CA PHE A 23 14.26 18.42 -5.39
C PHE A 23 14.65 17.53 -6.57
N ILE A 24 15.90 17.07 -6.58
CA ILE A 24 16.38 15.99 -7.42
C ILE A 24 16.65 14.81 -6.50
N LEU A 25 16.16 13.63 -6.88
CA LEU A 25 16.42 12.39 -6.16
C LEU A 25 17.25 11.48 -7.05
N GLU A 26 18.37 11.04 -6.51
CA GLU A 26 19.17 9.95 -7.05
C GLU A 26 19.13 8.79 -6.04
N TYR A 27 18.90 7.57 -6.52
CA TYR A 27 18.88 6.38 -5.68
C TYR A 27 19.56 5.23 -6.41
N GLU A 28 20.21 4.35 -5.64
CA GLU A 28 20.86 3.14 -6.12
C GLU A 28 20.33 1.96 -5.30
N ALA A 29 19.74 0.98 -5.97
CA ALA A 29 19.39 -0.29 -5.33
C ALA A 29 20.67 -1.11 -5.17
N ARG A 30 20.98 -1.50 -3.93
CA ARG A 30 22.16 -2.32 -3.62
C ARG A 30 21.73 -3.72 -3.21
N GLU A 31 22.14 -4.71 -3.98
CA GLU A 31 22.05 -6.11 -3.55
C GLU A 31 23.14 -6.36 -2.50
N THR A 32 22.75 -6.55 -1.26
CA THR A 32 23.64 -7.02 -0.20
C THR A 32 23.80 -8.53 -0.32
N THR A 33 25.03 -9.02 -0.23
CA THR A 33 25.29 -10.46 -0.14
C THR A 33 24.55 -11.04 1.07
N GLY A 34 23.59 -11.94 0.81
CA GLY A 34 22.72 -12.52 1.84
C GLY A 34 21.29 -11.96 1.87
N SER A 35 20.96 -11.00 1.01
CA SER A 35 19.57 -10.53 0.84
C SER A 35 18.67 -11.62 0.24
N THR A 36 17.47 -11.77 0.78
CA THR A 36 16.42 -12.58 0.16
C THR A 36 16.06 -11.94 -1.17
N LYS A 37 16.21 -12.70 -2.27
CA LYS A 37 15.83 -12.22 -3.59
C LYS A 37 14.34 -11.97 -3.62
N ILE A 38 13.97 -10.71 -3.73
CA ILE A 38 12.58 -10.33 -3.98
C ILE A 38 12.21 -10.83 -5.36
N SER A 39 10.99 -11.37 -5.48
CA SER A 39 10.48 -11.81 -6.76
C SER A 39 10.51 -10.66 -7.77
N PRO A 40 11.07 -10.86 -8.97
CA PRO A 40 11.03 -9.87 -10.04
C PRO A 40 9.61 -9.61 -10.55
N THR A 41 8.62 -10.42 -10.17
CA THR A 41 7.21 -10.22 -10.53
C THR A 41 6.44 -9.34 -9.55
N SER A 42 7.09 -8.90 -8.46
CA SER A 42 6.55 -7.92 -7.52
C SER A 42 6.00 -6.71 -8.26
N ARG A 43 4.83 -6.22 -7.85
CA ARG A 43 4.10 -5.15 -8.54
C ARG A 43 3.90 -3.94 -7.65
N GLN A 44 3.98 -2.77 -8.27
CA GLN A 44 3.58 -1.52 -7.66
C GLN A 44 2.39 -0.96 -8.44
N GLN A 45 1.28 -0.73 -7.76
CA GLN A 45 0.06 -0.22 -8.36
C GLN A 45 -0.42 1.01 -7.60
N ILE A 46 -0.67 2.08 -8.34
CA ILE A 46 -1.23 3.32 -7.81
C ILE A 46 -2.62 3.51 -8.44
N THR A 47 -3.63 3.78 -7.62
CA THR A 47 -4.98 4.11 -8.10
C THR A 47 -5.47 5.41 -7.49
N ASN A 48 -5.96 6.28 -8.36
CA ASN A 48 -6.65 7.51 -7.99
C ASN A 48 -8.13 7.50 -8.40
N ALA A 49 -8.68 6.34 -8.76
CA ALA A 49 -10.10 6.20 -9.09
C ALA A 49 -10.99 6.33 -7.85
N ASP A 50 -12.20 6.86 -8.02
CA ASP A 50 -13.15 7.03 -6.91
C ASP A 50 -13.69 5.70 -6.41
N THR A 51 -13.89 4.74 -7.31
CA THR A 51 -14.27 3.36 -7.01
C THR A 51 -13.49 2.41 -7.90
N GLY A 52 -13.17 1.23 -7.40
CA GLY A 52 -12.50 0.22 -8.19
C GLY A 52 -12.27 -1.08 -7.43
N HIS A 53 -11.74 -2.05 -8.16
CA HIS A 53 -11.29 -3.31 -7.60
C HIS A 53 -9.92 -3.65 -8.17
N ILE A 54 -9.07 -4.22 -7.34
CA ILE A 54 -7.77 -4.77 -7.72
C ILE A 54 -7.85 -6.25 -7.37
N ARG A 55 -7.68 -7.12 -8.35
CA ARG A 55 -7.50 -8.56 -8.12
C ARG A 55 -6.02 -8.90 -8.28
N TYR A 56 -5.44 -9.55 -7.27
CA TYR A 56 -4.01 -9.85 -7.23
C TYR A 56 -3.74 -11.35 -7.11
N PRO A 57 -2.83 -11.93 -7.92
CA PRO A 57 -2.04 -11.30 -9.00
C PRO A 57 -2.80 -11.07 -10.32
N GLY A 58 -4.11 -11.39 -10.33
CA GLY A 58 -5.00 -11.24 -11.48
C GLY A 58 -4.95 -12.44 -12.45
N ASN A 59 -5.86 -12.46 -13.42
CA ASN A 59 -5.89 -13.44 -14.52
C ASN A 59 -5.90 -14.94 -14.10
N GLY A 60 -6.38 -15.25 -12.90
CA GLY A 60 -6.42 -16.62 -12.37
C GLY A 60 -5.04 -17.26 -12.15
N GLN A 61 -3.98 -16.45 -12.06
CA GLN A 61 -2.64 -16.92 -11.73
C GLN A 61 -2.43 -16.92 -10.21
N ASN A 62 -1.45 -17.70 -9.75
CA ASN A 62 -0.97 -17.61 -8.38
C ASN A 62 0.10 -16.53 -8.25
N TYR A 63 0.22 -15.90 -7.08
CA TYR A 63 1.33 -14.98 -6.82
C TYR A 63 2.65 -15.76 -6.76
N THR A 64 3.77 -15.08 -6.52
CA THR A 64 5.09 -15.70 -6.48
C THR A 64 5.68 -15.68 -5.09
N ASN A 65 6.71 -16.49 -4.90
CA ASN A 65 7.44 -16.58 -3.65
C ASN A 65 8.34 -15.35 -3.46
N SER A 66 8.54 -14.92 -2.22
CA SER A 66 9.41 -13.79 -1.85
C SER A 66 9.00 -12.50 -2.56
N GLU A 67 7.70 -12.31 -2.77
CA GLU A 67 7.13 -11.17 -3.48
C GLU A 67 6.86 -10.01 -2.51
N VAL A 68 7.09 -8.79 -2.98
CA VAL A 68 6.78 -7.57 -2.22
C VAL A 68 6.03 -6.60 -3.12
N SER A 69 4.70 -6.65 -3.08
CA SER A 69 3.82 -5.88 -3.94
C SER A 69 3.11 -4.76 -3.19
N THR A 70 3.06 -3.57 -3.77
CA THR A 70 2.52 -2.36 -3.13
C THR A 70 1.31 -1.84 -3.88
N PHE A 71 0.24 -1.51 -3.14
CA PHE A 71 -0.99 -0.93 -3.64
C PHE A 71 -1.24 0.40 -2.94
N ILE A 72 -1.21 1.49 -3.70
CA ILE A 72 -1.33 2.86 -3.18
C ILE A 72 -2.65 3.45 -3.68
N PHE A 73 -3.50 3.86 -2.74
CA PHE A 73 -4.75 4.54 -3.00
C PHE A 73 -4.54 6.03 -2.72
N THR A 74 -4.60 6.88 -3.75
CA THR A 74 -4.33 8.32 -3.63
C THR A 74 -5.52 9.18 -4.08
N PRO A 75 -5.75 10.37 -3.51
CA PRO A 75 -6.85 11.24 -3.92
C PRO A 75 -6.80 11.55 -5.42
N ARG A 76 -7.98 11.69 -6.05
CA ARG A 76 -8.12 11.94 -7.50
C ARG A 76 -7.29 13.12 -7.97
N ASP A 77 -7.36 14.22 -7.22
CA ASP A 77 -6.70 15.48 -7.55
C ASP A 77 -5.30 15.59 -6.93
N ASN A 78 -4.79 14.50 -6.36
CA ASN A 78 -3.53 14.45 -5.60
C ASN A 78 -3.45 15.51 -4.48
N PHE A 79 -4.61 15.94 -3.99
CA PHE A 79 -4.74 16.90 -2.90
C PHE A 79 -5.17 16.17 -1.65
N TYR A 80 -4.21 15.96 -0.74
CA TYR A 80 -4.46 15.33 0.55
C TYR A 80 -5.39 16.20 1.41
N GLN A 81 -6.43 15.58 1.96
CA GLN A 81 -7.32 16.18 2.93
C GLN A 81 -7.43 15.26 4.14
N ALA A 82 -7.02 15.76 5.30
CA ALA A 82 -7.27 15.08 6.56
C ALA A 82 -8.79 14.81 6.69
N LYS A 83 -9.16 13.57 7.03
CA LYS A 83 -10.55 13.12 7.26
C LYS A 83 -11.40 12.93 6.01
N LYS A 84 -10.81 12.79 4.82
CA LYS A 84 -11.53 12.19 3.69
C LYS A 84 -11.58 10.67 3.86
N ASN A 85 -12.74 10.09 3.59
CA ASN A 85 -12.98 8.67 3.77
C ASN A 85 -12.71 7.92 2.46
N THR A 86 -11.47 7.48 2.25
CA THR A 86 -11.23 6.34 1.35
C THR A 86 -11.48 5.07 2.15
N THR A 87 -12.38 4.23 1.63
CA THR A 87 -12.57 2.89 2.15
C THR A 87 -11.81 1.91 1.27
N VAL A 88 -10.96 1.09 1.87
CA VAL A 88 -10.32 -0.05 1.21
C VAL A 88 -10.72 -1.30 1.96
N THR A 89 -11.26 -2.26 1.24
CA THR A 89 -11.71 -3.54 1.77
C THR A 89 -10.90 -4.64 1.12
N PHE A 90 -10.28 -5.46 1.95
CA PHE A 90 -9.66 -6.71 1.57
C PHE A 90 -10.71 -7.82 1.53
N VAL A 91 -10.60 -8.66 0.51
CA VAL A 91 -11.33 -9.92 0.38
C VAL A 91 -10.34 -10.99 -0.01
N GLU A 92 -10.24 -12.05 0.76
CA GLU A 92 -9.33 -13.16 0.46
C GLU A 92 -9.89 -14.01 -0.68
N ASP A 93 -9.02 -14.42 -1.62
CA ASP A 93 -9.32 -15.50 -2.55
C ASP A 93 -8.71 -16.78 -1.96
N TRP A 94 -7.38 -16.80 -1.83
CA TRP A 94 -6.64 -17.80 -1.04
C TRP A 94 -5.22 -17.28 -0.79
N MET A 95 -4.82 -17.14 0.47
CA MET A 95 -3.43 -16.88 0.88
C MET A 95 -2.86 -18.07 1.66
N ASP A 96 -1.52 -18.20 1.78
CA ASP A 96 -0.95 -19.35 2.51
C ASP A 96 -1.13 -19.19 4.02
N ASP A 97 -1.99 -20.03 4.60
CA ASP A 97 -2.46 -20.00 5.99
C ASP A 97 -1.43 -20.39 7.06
N VAL A 98 -0.19 -20.68 6.65
CA VAL A 98 0.85 -21.08 7.59
C VAL A 98 1.50 -19.85 8.21
N HIS A 99 1.30 -19.68 9.52
CA HIS A 99 2.00 -18.71 10.38
C HIS A 99 1.93 -17.23 9.96
N CYS A 100 0.99 -16.84 9.09
CA CYS A 100 0.88 -15.47 8.56
C CYS A 100 2.19 -14.99 7.90
N TYR A 101 2.87 -15.89 7.18
CA TYR A 101 4.04 -15.50 6.39
C TYR A 101 3.65 -14.66 5.17
N ASP A 102 2.52 -15.01 4.55
CA ASP A 102 1.89 -14.18 3.54
C ASP A 102 0.98 -13.17 4.23
N GLU A 103 1.32 -11.89 4.15
CA GLU A 103 0.58 -10.86 4.87
C GLU A 103 0.49 -9.54 4.11
N ILE A 104 -0.54 -8.76 4.43
CA ILE A 104 -0.70 -7.39 3.94
C ILE A 104 -0.53 -6.42 5.09
N HIS A 105 0.53 -5.60 5.02
CA HIS A 105 0.73 -4.46 5.91
C HIS A 105 0.03 -3.23 5.38
N VAL A 106 -0.75 -2.56 6.23
CA VAL A 106 -1.48 -1.35 5.87
C VAL A 106 -0.86 -0.16 6.57
N PHE A 107 -0.56 0.87 5.79
CA PHE A 107 -0.03 2.14 6.26
C PHE A 107 -0.97 3.28 5.84
N HIS A 108 -1.15 4.25 6.73
CA HIS A 108 -1.86 5.50 6.42
C HIS A 108 -0.90 6.68 6.52
N LEU A 109 -1.17 7.71 5.72
CA LEU A 109 -0.42 8.96 5.82
C LEU A 109 -0.84 9.72 7.09
N VAL A 110 0.10 10.01 7.97
CA VAL A 110 -0.08 10.87 9.14
C VAL A 110 0.49 12.26 8.83
N ASP A 111 -0.26 13.31 9.14
CA ASP A 111 0.25 14.69 9.02
C ASP A 111 1.37 14.93 10.04
N SER A 112 2.61 15.01 9.54
CA SER A 112 3.82 15.12 10.34
C SER A 112 4.12 16.56 10.81
N SER A 113 3.11 17.39 11.05
CA SER A 113 3.24 18.79 11.50
C SER A 113 4.21 19.02 12.70
N ALA A 114 4.64 17.96 13.39
CA ALA A 114 5.64 17.98 14.47
C ALA A 114 6.98 17.26 14.18
N GLY A 115 7.33 16.99 12.91
CA GLY A 115 8.61 16.35 12.53
C GLY A 115 8.66 14.83 12.78
N GLY A 116 7.50 14.17 12.80
CA GLY A 116 7.35 12.73 13.03
C GLY A 116 7.33 11.86 11.76
N LYS A 117 6.93 10.58 11.91
CA LYS A 117 6.74 9.63 10.80
C LYS A 117 5.59 10.09 9.90
N PHE A 118 5.80 10.07 8.58
CA PHE A 118 4.74 10.32 7.60
C PHE A 118 3.77 9.16 7.45
N TYR A 119 4.19 7.95 7.82
CA TYR A 119 3.37 6.75 7.74
C TYR A 119 3.38 6.03 9.08
N ASP A 120 2.20 5.63 9.52
CA ASP A 120 2.06 4.73 10.67
C ASP A 120 1.49 3.38 10.23
N TRP A 121 1.93 2.34 10.92
CA TRP A 121 1.41 1.00 10.71
C TRP A 121 -0.01 0.95 11.30
N ALA A 122 -0.99 0.68 10.46
CA ALA A 122 -2.39 0.60 10.87
C ALA A 122 -2.76 -0.81 11.31
N SER A 123 -2.43 -1.80 10.47
CA SER A 123 -2.75 -3.20 10.73
C SER A 123 -2.00 -4.13 9.79
N ALA A 124 -2.00 -5.42 10.13
CA ALA A 124 -1.68 -6.51 9.22
C ALA A 124 -2.96 -7.31 8.88
N VAL A 125 -2.96 -7.97 7.73
CA VAL A 125 -3.96 -8.97 7.34
C VAL A 125 -3.26 -10.28 7.04
N CYS A 126 -3.67 -11.30 7.78
CA CYS A 126 -3.22 -12.68 7.64
C CYS A 126 -4.25 -13.49 6.84
N PRO A 127 -3.84 -14.65 6.28
CA PRO A 127 -4.75 -15.60 5.66
C PRO A 127 -5.81 -16.11 6.63
N GLY A 128 -6.91 -16.62 6.09
CA GLY A 128 -8.12 -16.98 6.85
C GLY A 128 -8.98 -15.77 7.22
N THR A 129 -8.72 -14.60 6.62
CA THR A 129 -9.51 -13.39 6.80
C THR A 129 -10.41 -13.20 5.59
N ASP A 130 -11.59 -13.83 5.57
CA ASP A 130 -12.52 -13.77 4.43
C ASP A 130 -12.72 -12.34 3.90
N MET A 131 -12.95 -11.37 4.80
CA MET A 131 -13.15 -9.97 4.46
C MET A 131 -12.72 -9.05 5.63
N LYS A 132 -12.03 -7.96 5.31
CA LYS A 132 -11.65 -6.93 6.31
C LYS A 132 -11.60 -5.54 5.70
N VAL A 133 -12.18 -4.56 6.39
CA VAL A 133 -11.97 -3.14 6.07
C VAL A 133 -10.58 -2.73 6.56
N LEU A 134 -9.69 -2.40 5.62
CA LEU A 134 -8.30 -2.03 5.91
C LEU A 134 -8.20 -0.59 6.43
N SER A 135 -8.99 0.30 5.86
CA SER A 135 -9.16 1.68 6.32
C SER A 135 -10.49 2.23 5.81
N ASN A 136 -11.04 3.20 6.51
CA ASN A 136 -12.29 3.91 6.19
C ASN A 136 -12.25 5.42 6.52
N HIS A 137 -11.09 5.96 6.91
CA HIS A 137 -10.95 7.33 7.42
C HIS A 137 -9.72 8.06 6.89
N ASP A 138 -8.96 7.43 5.99
CA ASP A 138 -7.72 7.98 5.45
C ASP A 138 -7.88 8.35 3.97
N ASP A 139 -7.18 9.39 3.55
CA ASP A 139 -7.21 9.88 2.17
C ASP A 139 -6.14 9.21 1.29
N ILE A 140 -5.01 8.83 1.91
CA ILE A 140 -3.94 8.03 1.30
C ILE A 140 -3.76 6.74 2.12
N ILE A 141 -3.93 5.60 1.45
CA ILE A 141 -3.76 4.27 2.03
C ILE A 141 -2.72 3.52 1.21
N ILE A 142 -1.84 2.80 1.91
CA ILE A 142 -0.81 1.97 1.29
C ILE A 142 -0.93 0.57 1.85
N ALA A 143 -1.15 -0.40 0.98
CA ALA A 143 -1.12 -1.81 1.33
C ALA A 143 0.13 -2.44 0.72
N VAL A 144 0.94 -3.11 1.54
CA VAL A 144 2.15 -3.83 1.12
C VAL A 144 1.91 -5.31 1.37
N PHE A 145 1.78 -6.07 0.30
CA PHE A 145 1.69 -7.53 0.32
C PHE A 145 3.08 -8.13 0.29
N MET A 146 3.37 -9.03 1.22
CA MET A 146 4.64 -9.75 1.33
C MET A 146 4.37 -11.25 1.34
N THR A 147 5.24 -12.03 0.69
CA THR A 147 5.11 -13.50 0.63
C THR A 147 6.40 -14.23 0.97
N ASP A 148 6.27 -15.51 1.31
CA ASP A 148 7.38 -16.41 1.62
C ASP A 148 7.69 -17.41 0.49
N GLU A 149 7.73 -18.71 0.77
CA GLU A 149 8.08 -19.79 -0.16
C GLU A 149 6.87 -20.45 -0.82
N LYS A 150 5.64 -20.02 -0.54
CA LYS A 150 4.44 -20.60 -1.16
C LYS A 150 3.63 -19.58 -1.92
N ASN A 151 2.90 -20.10 -2.90
CA ASN A 151 2.02 -19.31 -3.74
C ASN A 151 0.58 -19.81 -3.72
N ARG A 152 -0.37 -18.86 -3.81
CA ARG A 152 -1.82 -19.10 -3.86
C ARG A 152 -2.50 -18.09 -4.78
N THR A 153 -3.84 -18.14 -4.87
CA THR A 153 -4.62 -17.31 -5.80
C THR A 153 -4.71 -15.85 -5.40
N GLY A 154 -4.34 -15.51 -4.16
CA GLY A 154 -4.16 -14.15 -3.67
C GLY A 154 -5.43 -13.55 -3.10
N PHE A 155 -5.75 -12.33 -3.52
CA PHE A 155 -6.78 -11.52 -2.88
C PHE A 155 -7.33 -10.43 -3.78
N HIS A 156 -8.36 -9.75 -3.27
CA HIS A 156 -9.00 -8.62 -3.90
C HIS A 156 -8.95 -7.40 -2.95
N LEU A 157 -8.64 -6.22 -3.50
CA LEU A 157 -8.81 -4.95 -2.82
C LEU A 157 -9.92 -4.16 -3.52
N ILE A 158 -11.00 -3.92 -2.81
CA ILE A 158 -12.12 -3.11 -3.28
C ILE A 158 -11.98 -1.74 -2.62
N HIS A 159 -12.04 -0.67 -3.41
CA HIS A 159 -11.93 0.68 -2.88
C HIS A 159 -13.09 1.56 -3.33
N SER A 160 -13.45 2.49 -2.45
CA SER A 160 -14.46 3.52 -2.73
C SER A 160 -14.15 4.79 -1.94
N ARG A 161 -14.44 5.95 -2.53
CA ARG A 161 -14.32 7.25 -1.87
C ARG A 161 -15.68 7.89 -1.69
N VAL A 162 -16.01 8.15 -0.43
CA VAL A 162 -17.22 8.91 -0.13
C VAL A 162 -16.89 10.39 -0.27
N HIS A 163 -17.46 11.02 -1.28
CA HIS A 163 -17.47 12.47 -1.35
C HIS A 163 -18.50 12.95 -0.33
N GLY A 164 -18.05 13.68 0.70
CA GLY A 164 -18.98 14.40 1.56
C GLY A 164 -19.89 15.23 0.66
N ARG A 165 -21.20 14.92 0.64
CA ARG A 165 -22.16 15.80 0.00
C ARG A 165 -22.03 17.14 0.72
N LYS A 166 -21.65 18.19 -0.02
CA LYS A 166 -21.89 19.55 0.44
C LYS A 166 -23.41 19.66 0.55
N CYS A 167 -23.93 19.58 1.77
CA CYS A 167 -25.28 20.04 2.08
C CYS A 167 -25.30 21.57 1.95
#